data_AF-A0A3N7D422-F1
#
_entry.id   AF-A0A3N7D422-F1
#
_cell.length_a   1.000
_cell.length_b   1.000
_cell.length_c   1.000
_cell.angle_alpha   90.00
_cell.angle_beta   90.00
_cell.angle_gamma   90.00
#
_symmetry.space_group_name_H-M   'P 1'
#
loop_
_entity.id
_entity.type
_entity.pdbx_description
1 polymer ?
#
loop_
_entity_poly.entity_id
_entity_poly.type
_entity_poly.pdbx_seq_one_letter_code
_entity_poly.pdbx_strand_id
1 'polypeptide(L)'
;MRIPVYILRNYLFIAIGILFFIVASFFFKLNLFGEDLYEDGFFSQINFISNADSGMEGLGYIHYARFVSVYAFFMIWLLKLPNFYNAVLLSAILIPILFFNAKQKKFNPLQLLILFLPFFFSIRVSLGACSFGYLYVYLFSERKNLILLIISLLFSMLSSGTFICYFLILFFYRKSFSKNNPILFKSLVVILSVSIIVAVQNKYQGVSEGASGYSDEGESYTGLSSIWGLLIRGTLIESLKKAQYARAVAYSALYLIGVFLVVMIASKRKIKKEYLGFFIPMLIMFWFEGMGFISYQYCLLLFPLYNITITNATFENRLV
;
A
#
# COMPACT_ATOMS: atom_id res chain seq x y z
N MET A 1 -11.10 14.02 -34.73
CA MET A 1 -11.93 13.70 -33.53
C MET A 1 -11.92 14.91 -32.60
N ARG A 2 -13.08 15.41 -32.15
CA ARG A 2 -13.15 16.49 -31.13
C ARG A 2 -13.05 15.86 -29.74
N ILE A 3 -12.06 16.27 -28.94
CA ILE A 3 -11.94 15.84 -27.53
C ILE A 3 -13.01 16.61 -26.72
N PRO A 4 -13.87 15.93 -25.94
CA PRO A 4 -14.84 16.61 -25.10
C PRO A 4 -14.19 17.55 -24.07
N VAL A 5 -14.79 18.73 -23.85
CA VAL A 5 -14.26 19.78 -22.95
C VAL A 5 -14.04 19.27 -21.52
N TYR A 6 -14.92 18.38 -21.02
CA TYR A 6 -14.78 17.82 -19.66
C TYR A 6 -13.51 16.96 -19.52
N ILE A 7 -13.07 16.30 -20.58
CA ILE A 7 -11.84 15.52 -20.59
C ILE A 7 -10.64 16.46 -20.47
N LEU A 8 -10.61 17.52 -21.28
CA LEU A 8 -9.55 18.53 -21.24
C LEU A 8 -9.46 19.21 -19.86
N ARG A 9 -10.60 19.57 -19.26
CA ARG A 9 -10.67 20.13 -17.91
C ARG A 9 -10.07 19.19 -16.87
N ASN A 10 -10.41 17.90 -16.92
CA ASN A 10 -9.87 16.92 -15.97
C ASN A 10 -8.35 16.74 -16.12
N TYR A 11 -7.85 16.70 -17.37
CA TYR A 11 -6.40 16.65 -17.63
C TYR A 11 -5.67 17.89 -17.12
N LEU A 12 -6.21 19.08 -17.36
CA LEU A 12 -5.63 20.33 -16.88
C LEU A 12 -5.59 20.35 -15.35
N PHE A 13 -6.65 19.92 -14.69
CA PHE A 13 -6.71 19.83 -13.23
C PHE A 13 -5.66 18.86 -12.66
N ILE A 14 -5.47 17.71 -13.29
CA ILE A 14 -4.42 16.75 -12.92
C ILE A 14 -3.03 17.37 -13.11
N ALA A 15 -2.79 18.06 -14.22
CA ALA A 15 -1.51 18.71 -14.49
C ALA A 15 -1.18 19.78 -13.43
N ILE A 16 -2.17 20.61 -13.07
CA ILE A 16 -2.03 21.61 -12.00
C ILE A 16 -1.75 20.92 -10.66
N GLY A 17 -2.46 19.83 -10.34
CA GLY A 17 -2.24 19.06 -9.12
C GLY A 17 -0.83 18.45 -9.04
N ILE A 18 -0.32 17.90 -10.14
CA ILE A 18 1.06 17.39 -10.22
C ILE A 18 2.08 18.52 -10.06
N LEU A 19 1.86 19.65 -10.71
CA LEU A 19 2.76 20.81 -10.58
C LEU A 19 2.80 21.32 -9.14
N PHE A 20 1.62 21.48 -8.52
CA PHE A 20 1.51 21.84 -7.12
C PHE A 20 2.22 20.84 -6.22
N PHE A 21 2.04 19.54 -6.45
CA PHE A 21 2.70 18.47 -5.70
C PHE A 21 4.23 18.57 -5.80
N ILE A 22 4.78 18.78 -6.99
CA ILE A 22 6.23 18.92 -7.20
C ILE A 22 6.77 20.14 -6.44
N VAL A 23 6.09 21.28 -6.54
CA VAL A 23 6.47 22.52 -5.85
C VAL A 23 6.40 22.33 -4.34
N ALA A 24 5.30 21.79 -3.81
CA ALA A 24 5.16 21.52 -2.38
C ALA A 24 6.23 20.54 -1.88
N SER A 25 6.51 19.48 -2.64
CA SER A 25 7.55 18.48 -2.29
C SER A 25 8.94 19.09 -2.16
N PHE A 26 9.25 20.14 -2.93
CA PHE A 26 10.48 20.90 -2.78
C PHE A 26 10.57 21.59 -1.41
N PHE A 27 9.50 22.25 -0.96
CA PHE A 27 9.46 22.92 0.35
C PHE A 27 9.45 21.93 1.52
N PHE A 28 8.72 20.83 1.40
CA PHE A 28 8.63 19.78 2.43
C PHE A 28 9.80 18.79 2.42
N LYS A 29 10.76 18.95 1.49
CA LYS A 29 11.95 18.10 1.34
C LYS A 29 11.63 16.60 1.34
N LEU A 30 10.58 16.20 0.62
CA LEU A 30 10.16 14.80 0.59
C LEU A 30 11.29 13.88 0.10
N ASN A 31 11.60 12.88 0.92
CA ASN A 31 12.62 11.86 0.63
C ASN A 31 12.08 10.47 0.97
N LEU A 32 12.49 9.47 0.18
CA LEU A 32 12.13 8.08 0.45
C LEU A 32 12.93 7.55 1.64
N PHE A 33 14.21 7.91 1.71
CA PHE A 33 15.09 7.56 2.81
C PHE A 33 15.11 8.74 3.77
N GLY A 34 14.84 8.49 5.06
CA GLY A 34 14.79 9.55 6.07
C GLY A 34 16.13 10.25 6.27
N GLU A 35 16.14 11.31 7.06
CA GLU A 35 17.40 12.00 7.42
C GLU A 35 18.30 11.11 8.30
N ASP A 36 17.72 10.26 9.14
CA ASP A 36 18.44 9.27 9.97
C ASP A 36 18.57 7.90 9.28
N LEU A 37 19.43 7.83 8.27
CA LEU A 37 19.70 6.63 7.47
C LEU A 37 20.18 5.41 8.29
N TYR A 38 20.77 5.65 9.46
CA TYR A 38 21.35 4.60 10.30
C TYR A 38 20.32 3.82 11.12
N GLU A 39 19.12 4.38 11.34
CA GLU A 39 18.02 3.71 12.05
C GLU A 39 16.94 3.16 11.10
N ASP A 40 17.00 3.52 9.81
CA ASP A 40 16.04 3.04 8.83
C ASP A 40 16.38 1.61 8.36
N GLY A 41 15.74 0.64 9.00
CA GLY A 41 15.82 -0.77 8.61
C GLY A 41 15.42 -1.04 7.15
N PHE A 42 14.70 -0.12 6.47
CA PHE A 42 14.47 -0.20 5.03
C PHE A 42 15.72 0.19 4.24
N PHE A 43 16.34 1.33 4.57
CA PHE A 43 17.59 1.75 3.95
C PHE A 43 18.70 0.71 4.14
N SER A 44 18.84 0.13 5.34
CA SER A 44 19.80 -0.96 5.60
C SER A 44 19.59 -2.17 4.68
N GLN A 45 18.35 -2.59 4.44
CA GLN A 45 18.03 -3.69 3.51
C GLN A 45 18.38 -3.34 2.05
N ILE A 46 18.10 -2.10 1.65
CA ILE A 46 18.41 -1.60 0.30
C ILE A 46 19.93 -1.53 0.10
N ASN A 47 20.65 -0.96 1.06
CA ASN A 47 22.10 -0.78 1.02
C ASN A 47 22.84 -2.12 1.12
N PHE A 48 22.29 -3.09 1.87
CA PHE A 48 22.82 -4.46 1.92
C PHE A 48 22.80 -5.11 0.55
N ILE A 49 21.70 -5.00 -0.20
CA ILE A 49 21.60 -5.55 -1.56
C ILE A 49 22.49 -4.78 -2.55
N SER A 50 22.60 -3.46 -2.43
CA SER A 50 23.40 -2.67 -3.37
C SER A 50 24.91 -2.88 -3.24
N ASN A 51 25.39 -3.26 -2.04
CA ASN A 51 26.82 -3.43 -1.74
C ASN A 51 27.27 -4.90 -1.70
N ALA A 52 26.35 -5.84 -1.91
CA ALA A 52 26.65 -7.26 -1.81
C ALA A 52 27.31 -7.81 -3.10
N ASP A 53 28.57 -8.22 -2.98
CA ASP A 53 29.21 -9.32 -3.75
C ASP A 53 28.79 -10.71 -3.19
N SER A 54 27.94 -10.73 -2.17
CA SER A 54 27.54 -11.91 -1.41
C SER A 54 26.27 -12.56 -1.99
N GLY A 55 26.34 -13.86 -2.22
CA GLY A 55 25.33 -14.67 -2.91
C GLY A 55 23.89 -14.58 -2.42
N MET A 56 22.97 -15.01 -3.29
CA MET A 56 21.53 -15.02 -3.04
C MET A 56 21.12 -16.11 -2.03
N GLU A 57 21.31 -15.85 -0.73
CA GLU A 57 20.81 -16.73 0.34
C GLU A 57 19.63 -16.09 1.10
N GLY A 58 18.65 -16.92 1.49
CA GLY A 58 17.53 -16.55 2.36
C GLY A 58 16.67 -15.37 1.86
N LEU A 59 16.60 -14.29 2.65
CA LEU A 59 15.79 -13.09 2.38
C LEU A 59 16.28 -12.23 1.20
N GLY A 60 17.45 -12.54 0.64
CA GLY A 60 18.06 -11.78 -0.45
C GLY A 60 17.12 -11.53 -1.62
N TYR A 61 16.33 -12.54 -2.01
CA TYR A 61 15.35 -12.42 -3.10
C TYR A 61 14.25 -11.38 -2.83
N ILE A 62 13.74 -11.32 -1.60
CA ILE A 62 12.69 -10.39 -1.21
C ILE A 62 13.27 -8.98 -1.10
N HIS A 63 14.48 -8.84 -0.55
CA HIS A 63 15.16 -7.54 -0.49
C HIS A 63 15.54 -7.04 -1.89
N TYR A 64 15.92 -7.92 -2.81
CA TYR A 64 16.15 -7.57 -4.21
C TYR A 64 14.87 -7.09 -4.90
N ALA A 65 13.74 -7.78 -4.69
CA ALA A 65 12.45 -7.32 -5.22
C ALA A 65 12.02 -5.96 -4.64
N ARG A 66 12.29 -5.71 -3.35
CA ARG A 66 12.11 -4.39 -2.72
C ARG A 66 13.00 -3.34 -3.38
N PHE A 67 14.28 -3.67 -3.58
CA PHE A 67 15.26 -2.80 -4.21
C PHE A 67 14.84 -2.40 -5.63
N VAL A 68 14.48 -3.36 -6.48
CA VAL A 68 13.98 -3.08 -7.83
C VAL A 68 12.81 -2.10 -7.81
N SER A 69 11.91 -2.24 -6.83
CA SER A 69 10.72 -1.39 -6.70
C SER A 69 11.02 0.06 -6.29
N VAL A 70 12.20 0.32 -5.70
CA VAL A 70 12.64 1.66 -5.28
C VAL A 70 13.95 2.09 -5.92
N TYR A 71 14.45 1.36 -6.91
CA TYR A 71 15.78 1.55 -7.48
C TYR A 71 16.00 2.98 -7.99
N ALA A 72 15.00 3.53 -8.68
CA ALA A 72 15.08 4.91 -9.17
C ALA A 72 15.16 5.95 -8.02
N PHE A 73 14.51 5.71 -6.89
CA PHE A 73 14.66 6.55 -5.68
C PHE A 73 16.05 6.37 -5.05
N PHE A 74 16.57 5.14 -5.04
CA PHE A 74 17.93 4.86 -4.58
C PHE A 74 18.99 5.59 -5.41
N MET A 75 18.83 5.65 -6.73
CA MET A 75 19.73 6.41 -7.60
C MET A 75 19.69 7.92 -7.33
N ILE A 76 18.52 8.48 -7.05
CA ILE A 76 18.37 9.89 -6.64
C ILE A 76 19.20 10.16 -5.38
N TRP A 77 19.10 9.28 -4.38
CA TRP A 77 19.87 9.36 -3.15
C TRP A 77 21.38 9.19 -3.39
N LEU A 78 21.79 8.14 -4.11
CA LEU A 78 23.19 7.80 -4.38
C LEU A 78 23.93 8.92 -5.12
N LEU A 79 23.27 9.52 -6.11
CA LEU A 79 23.78 10.64 -6.90
C LEU A 79 23.62 12.01 -6.21
N LYS A 80 23.04 12.04 -4.99
CA LYS A 80 22.73 13.25 -4.22
C LYS A 80 21.94 14.29 -5.04
N LEU A 81 21.00 13.81 -5.86
CA LEU A 81 20.15 14.67 -6.65
C LEU A 81 19.16 15.43 -5.75
N PRO A 82 18.75 16.65 -6.13
CA PRO A 82 17.75 17.42 -5.38
C PRO A 82 16.43 16.65 -5.14
N ASN A 83 15.80 16.89 -3.98
CA ASN A 83 14.56 16.19 -3.57
C ASN A 83 13.39 16.33 -4.56
N PHE A 84 13.37 17.35 -5.43
CA PHE A 84 12.33 17.45 -6.45
C PHE A 84 12.33 16.26 -7.42
N TYR A 85 13.47 15.58 -7.63
CA TYR A 85 13.52 14.36 -8.43
C TYR A 85 12.69 13.22 -7.82
N ASN A 86 12.65 13.11 -6.48
CA ASN A 86 11.76 12.16 -5.79
C ASN A 86 10.30 12.49 -6.08
N ALA A 87 9.95 13.78 -6.10
CA ALA A 87 8.60 14.24 -6.40
C ALA A 87 8.20 13.99 -7.86
N VAL A 88 9.10 14.23 -8.81
CA VAL A 88 8.88 13.92 -10.23
C VAL A 88 8.66 12.43 -10.43
N LEU A 89 9.52 11.60 -9.84
CA LEU A 89 9.41 10.14 -9.92
C LEU A 89 8.11 9.63 -9.31
N LEU A 90 7.75 10.12 -8.11
CA LEU A 90 6.50 9.76 -7.45
C LEU A 90 5.28 10.22 -8.27
N SER A 91 5.33 11.41 -8.87
CA SER A 91 4.29 11.89 -9.79
C SER A 91 4.11 10.95 -10.98
N ALA A 92 5.22 10.53 -11.61
CA ALA A 92 5.20 9.58 -12.73
C ALA A 92 4.59 8.24 -12.31
N ILE A 93 4.93 7.75 -11.12
CA ILE A 93 4.35 6.55 -10.53
C ILE A 93 2.84 6.72 -10.29
N LEU A 94 2.36 7.93 -9.99
CA LEU A 94 0.95 8.21 -9.69
C LEU A 94 0.08 8.46 -10.93
N ILE A 95 0.70 8.79 -12.09
CA ILE A 95 0.00 9.08 -13.36
C ILE A 95 -1.09 8.04 -13.68
N PRO A 96 -0.85 6.72 -13.63
CA PRO A 96 -1.88 5.77 -14.02
C PRO A 96 -3.15 5.83 -13.15
N ILE A 97 -3.04 6.15 -11.84
CA ILE A 97 -4.19 6.36 -10.93
C ILE A 97 -4.90 7.67 -11.27
N LEU A 98 -4.14 8.74 -11.49
CA LEU A 98 -4.65 10.06 -11.81
C LEU A 98 -5.40 10.07 -13.14
N PHE A 99 -4.94 9.31 -14.12
CA PHE A 99 -5.50 9.33 -15.48
C PHE A 99 -6.65 8.33 -15.66
N PHE A 100 -6.76 7.33 -14.79
CA PHE A 100 -7.78 6.28 -14.90
C PHE A 100 -9.22 6.83 -14.86
N ASN A 101 -9.54 7.77 -13.96
CA ASN A 101 -10.88 8.41 -13.91
C ASN A 101 -10.97 9.72 -14.71
N ALA A 102 -9.90 10.19 -15.37
CA ALA A 102 -9.93 11.44 -16.12
C ALA A 102 -10.96 11.42 -17.28
N LYS A 103 -11.31 10.22 -17.75
CA LYS A 103 -12.31 9.98 -18.81
C LYS A 103 -13.76 10.01 -18.31
N GLN A 104 -14.00 10.09 -17.00
CA GLN A 104 -15.35 10.17 -16.45
C GLN A 104 -15.95 11.57 -16.69
N LYS A 105 -17.26 11.62 -16.99
CA LYS A 105 -17.98 12.88 -17.25
C LYS A 105 -18.04 13.80 -16.01
N LYS A 106 -18.09 13.23 -14.81
CA LYS A 106 -18.12 13.97 -13.54
C LYS A 106 -16.70 14.30 -13.09
N PHE A 107 -16.52 15.52 -12.58
CA PHE A 107 -15.28 15.93 -11.94
C PHE A 107 -15.07 15.11 -10.66
N ASN A 108 -13.89 14.50 -10.50
CA ASN A 108 -13.57 13.65 -9.36
C ASN A 108 -12.25 14.09 -8.70
N PRO A 109 -12.29 14.94 -7.67
CA PRO A 109 -11.09 15.47 -7.02
C PRO A 109 -10.32 14.40 -6.23
N LEU A 110 -10.93 13.24 -5.98
CA LEU A 110 -10.36 12.19 -5.12
C LEU A 110 -9.08 11.60 -5.68
N GLN A 111 -8.90 11.69 -6.99
CA GLN A 111 -7.67 11.27 -7.62
C GLN A 111 -6.47 12.08 -7.12
N LEU A 112 -6.63 13.37 -6.83
CA LEU A 112 -5.54 14.18 -6.31
C LEU A 112 -5.21 13.88 -4.85
N LEU A 113 -6.13 13.27 -4.07
CA LEU A 113 -5.84 12.93 -2.66
C LEU A 113 -4.60 12.03 -2.54
N ILE A 114 -4.33 11.20 -3.54
CA ILE A 114 -3.14 10.35 -3.54
C ILE A 114 -1.83 11.15 -3.60
N LEU A 115 -1.85 12.34 -4.22
CA LEU A 115 -0.70 13.25 -4.26
C LEU A 115 -0.43 13.88 -2.89
N PHE A 116 -1.42 13.93 -2.01
CA PHE A 116 -1.24 14.50 -0.69
C PHE A 116 -0.74 13.48 0.36
N LEU A 117 -0.92 12.18 0.11
CA LEU A 117 -0.47 11.13 1.04
C LEU A 117 1.01 11.26 1.45
N PRO A 118 1.97 11.57 0.57
CA PRO A 118 3.38 11.68 0.92
C PRO A 118 3.71 12.82 1.89
N PHE A 119 2.84 13.81 2.08
CA PHE A 119 3.06 14.87 3.07
C PHE A 119 2.61 14.48 4.48
N PHE A 120 1.68 13.54 4.59
CA PHE A 120 1.18 13.03 5.88
C PHE A 120 1.85 11.72 6.29
N PHE A 121 2.39 10.98 5.31
CA PHE A 121 3.00 9.67 5.48
C PHE A 121 4.30 9.60 4.69
N SER A 122 5.21 8.70 5.07
CA SER A 122 6.43 8.48 4.28
C SER A 122 6.12 8.06 2.84
N ILE A 123 7.06 8.30 1.92
CA ILE A 123 6.93 7.87 0.53
C ILE A 123 6.72 6.35 0.46
N ARG A 124 7.37 5.57 1.33
CA ARG A 124 7.18 4.11 1.42
C ARG A 124 5.72 3.73 1.71
N VAL A 125 5.09 4.36 2.70
CA VAL A 125 3.67 4.12 3.02
C VAL A 125 2.78 4.58 1.86
N SER A 126 3.13 5.68 1.20
CA SER A 126 2.40 6.19 0.04
C SER A 126 2.45 5.23 -1.15
N LEU A 127 3.61 4.64 -1.45
CA LEU A 127 3.76 3.58 -2.46
C LEU A 127 2.97 2.33 -2.08
N GLY A 128 2.98 1.93 -0.80
CA GLY A 128 2.11 0.87 -0.28
C GLY A 128 0.62 1.17 -0.51
N ALA A 129 0.18 2.42 -0.30
CA ALA A 129 -1.18 2.84 -0.60
C ALA A 129 -1.49 2.85 -2.10
N CYS A 130 -0.52 3.20 -2.94
CA CYS A 130 -0.63 3.07 -4.40
C CYS A 130 -0.85 1.62 -4.81
N SER A 131 -0.18 0.66 -4.16
CA SER A 131 -0.39 -0.77 -4.41
C SER A 131 -1.86 -1.13 -4.30
N PHE A 132 -2.52 -0.84 -3.17
CA PHE A 132 -3.94 -1.18 -2.99
C PHE A 132 -4.85 -0.32 -3.86
N GLY A 133 -4.51 0.94 -4.14
CA GLY A 133 -5.22 1.76 -5.12
C GLY A 133 -5.23 1.12 -6.51
N TYR A 134 -4.09 0.62 -6.96
CA TYR A 134 -3.96 -0.08 -8.24
C TYR A 134 -4.75 -1.38 -8.28
N LEU A 135 -4.66 -2.18 -7.22
CA LEU A 135 -5.42 -3.42 -7.11
C LEU A 135 -6.92 -3.15 -7.10
N TYR A 136 -7.36 -2.14 -6.35
CA TYR A 136 -8.76 -1.73 -6.27
C TYR A 136 -9.29 -1.33 -7.64
N VAL A 137 -8.57 -0.47 -8.35
CA VAL A 137 -8.93 -0.06 -9.71
C VAL A 137 -8.96 -1.28 -10.63
N TYR A 138 -7.96 -2.15 -10.60
CA TYR A 138 -7.95 -3.37 -11.41
C TYR A 138 -9.16 -4.27 -11.11
N LEU A 139 -9.50 -4.48 -9.84
CA LEU A 139 -10.57 -5.39 -9.41
C LEU A 139 -11.97 -4.86 -9.75
N PHE A 140 -12.20 -3.55 -9.63
CA PHE A 140 -13.54 -2.96 -9.72
C PHE A 140 -13.79 -2.16 -11.01
N SER A 141 -12.75 -1.91 -11.81
CA SER A 141 -12.89 -1.36 -13.18
C SER A 141 -13.43 -2.39 -14.16
N GLU A 142 -14.17 -1.91 -15.17
CA GLU A 142 -14.57 -2.68 -16.35
C GLU A 142 -13.35 -3.11 -17.20
N ARG A 143 -12.29 -2.29 -17.24
CA ARG A 143 -11.06 -2.58 -18.00
C ARG A 143 -9.97 -3.12 -17.08
N LYS A 144 -9.66 -4.40 -17.22
CA LYS A 144 -8.59 -5.11 -16.48
C LYS A 144 -7.23 -4.84 -17.14
N ASN A 145 -6.54 -3.78 -16.73
CA ASN A 145 -5.21 -3.46 -17.24
C ASN A 145 -4.11 -4.18 -16.44
N LEU A 146 -3.40 -5.10 -17.09
CA LEU A 146 -2.32 -5.90 -16.49
C LEU A 146 -1.18 -5.05 -15.90
N ILE A 147 -0.90 -3.90 -16.49
CA ILE A 147 0.14 -2.98 -15.99
C ILE A 147 -0.17 -2.54 -14.57
N LEU A 148 -1.45 -2.26 -14.25
CA LEU A 148 -1.86 -1.88 -12.90
C LEU A 148 -1.62 -3.03 -11.91
N LEU A 149 -1.86 -4.27 -12.32
CA LEU A 149 -1.65 -5.44 -11.48
C LEU A 149 -0.16 -5.67 -11.19
N ILE A 150 0.71 -5.49 -12.19
CA ILE A 150 2.16 -5.63 -12.05
C ILE A 150 2.72 -4.54 -11.13
N ILE A 151 2.37 -3.27 -11.37
CA ILE A 151 2.81 -2.15 -10.52
C ILE A 151 2.28 -2.33 -9.08
N SER A 152 1.03 -2.78 -8.95
CA SER A 152 0.45 -3.08 -7.66
C SER A 152 1.24 -4.14 -6.90
N LEU A 153 1.60 -5.24 -7.56
CA LEU A 153 2.41 -6.30 -6.97
C LEU A 153 3.79 -5.78 -6.55
N LEU A 154 4.49 -5.06 -7.43
CA LEU A 154 5.82 -4.50 -7.13
C LEU A 154 5.78 -3.66 -5.85
N PHE A 155 4.82 -2.75 -5.72
CA PHE A 155 4.70 -1.93 -4.51
C PHE A 155 4.18 -2.68 -3.28
N SER A 156 3.43 -3.78 -3.44
CA SER A 156 3.02 -4.57 -2.28
C SER A 156 4.21 -5.26 -1.62
N MET A 157 5.30 -5.53 -2.36
CA MET A 157 6.51 -6.16 -1.85
C MET A 157 7.36 -5.25 -0.95
N LEU A 158 7.10 -3.93 -0.92
CA LEU A 158 7.81 -2.95 -0.09
C LEU A 158 7.70 -3.22 1.42
N SER A 159 6.70 -3.98 1.86
CA SER A 159 6.55 -4.44 3.23
C SER A 159 5.95 -5.84 3.28
N SER A 160 6.32 -6.64 4.27
CA SER A 160 5.67 -7.93 4.49
C SER A 160 4.17 -7.76 4.76
N GLY A 161 3.78 -6.70 5.48
CA GLY A 161 2.38 -6.46 5.82
C GLY A 161 1.52 -6.08 4.62
N THR A 162 2.04 -5.26 3.71
CA THR A 162 1.35 -4.92 2.45
C THR A 162 1.24 -6.14 1.54
N PHE A 163 2.28 -6.96 1.48
CA PHE A 163 2.33 -8.17 0.67
C PHE A 163 1.35 -9.26 1.16
N ILE A 164 1.27 -9.49 2.48
CA ILE A 164 0.32 -10.44 3.08
C ILE A 164 -1.12 -9.97 2.83
N CYS A 165 -1.41 -8.68 3.04
CA CYS A 165 -2.72 -8.10 2.69
C CYS A 165 -3.07 -8.36 1.23
N TYR A 166 -2.12 -8.06 0.33
CA TYR A 166 -2.29 -8.27 -1.11
C TYR A 166 -2.64 -9.73 -1.45
N PHE A 167 -1.92 -10.68 -0.85
CA PHE A 167 -2.18 -12.11 -1.02
C PHE A 167 -3.57 -12.52 -0.52
N LEU A 168 -3.98 -12.05 0.67
CA LEU A 168 -5.31 -12.34 1.22
C LEU A 168 -6.42 -11.82 0.31
N ILE A 169 -6.26 -10.62 -0.27
CA ILE A 169 -7.21 -10.10 -1.27
C ILE A 169 -7.25 -11.03 -2.48
N LEU A 170 -6.09 -11.39 -3.07
CA LEU A 170 -6.05 -12.30 -4.21
C LEU A 170 -6.74 -13.64 -3.92
N PHE A 171 -6.60 -14.17 -2.70
CA PHE A 171 -7.28 -15.38 -2.26
C PHE A 171 -8.81 -15.21 -2.28
N PHE A 172 -9.34 -14.11 -1.73
CA PHE A 172 -10.78 -13.81 -1.78
C PHE A 172 -11.30 -13.67 -3.22
N TYR A 173 -10.51 -13.08 -4.12
CA TYR A 173 -10.90 -12.87 -5.53
C TYR A 173 -10.40 -13.96 -6.48
N ARG A 174 -9.95 -15.12 -5.98
CA ARG A 174 -9.32 -16.18 -6.78
C ARG A 174 -10.13 -16.59 -8.02
N LYS A 175 -11.46 -16.71 -7.88
CA LYS A 175 -12.36 -17.12 -8.99
C LYS A 175 -12.40 -16.09 -10.11
N SER A 176 -12.34 -14.80 -9.76
CA SER A 176 -12.33 -13.71 -10.75
C SER A 176 -11.00 -13.66 -11.49
N PHE A 177 -9.89 -13.81 -10.75
CA PHE A 177 -8.55 -13.82 -11.34
C PHE A 177 -8.30 -15.04 -12.21
N SER A 178 -8.67 -16.25 -11.76
CA SER A 178 -8.49 -17.48 -12.52
C SER A 178 -9.24 -17.46 -13.85
N LYS A 179 -10.36 -16.73 -13.93
CA LYS A 179 -11.14 -16.58 -15.16
C LYS A 179 -10.50 -15.60 -16.15
N ASN A 180 -10.01 -14.47 -15.65
CA ASN A 180 -9.54 -13.38 -16.52
C ASN A 180 -8.07 -13.56 -16.94
N ASN A 181 -7.22 -14.09 -16.06
CA ASN A 181 -5.78 -14.22 -16.28
C ASN A 181 -5.21 -15.49 -15.61
N PRO A 182 -5.53 -16.70 -16.10
CA PRO A 182 -5.24 -17.96 -15.42
C PRO A 182 -3.75 -18.25 -15.23
N ILE A 183 -2.92 -17.99 -16.26
CA ILE A 183 -1.47 -18.25 -16.19
C ILE A 183 -0.81 -17.32 -15.17
N LEU A 184 -1.09 -16.03 -15.27
CA LEU A 184 -0.58 -15.03 -14.34
C LEU A 184 -1.01 -15.31 -12.91
N PHE A 185 -2.27 -15.68 -12.69
CA PHE A 185 -2.75 -16.03 -11.35
C PHE A 185 -2.00 -17.24 -10.77
N LYS A 186 -1.76 -18.29 -11.57
CA LYS A 186 -0.98 -19.46 -11.13
C LYS A 186 0.45 -19.06 -10.76
N SER A 187 1.14 -18.31 -11.61
CA SER A 187 2.51 -17.84 -11.34
C SER A 187 2.56 -16.96 -10.09
N LEU A 188 1.60 -16.05 -9.91
CA LEU A 188 1.49 -15.21 -8.72
C LEU A 188 1.29 -16.06 -7.47
N VAL A 189 0.36 -17.01 -7.49
CA VAL A 189 0.12 -17.87 -6.31
C VAL A 189 1.39 -18.63 -5.91
N VAL A 190 2.16 -19.14 -6.86
CA VAL A 190 3.43 -19.83 -6.58
C VAL A 190 4.45 -18.86 -5.95
N ILE A 191 4.72 -17.72 -6.61
CA ILE A 191 5.68 -16.72 -6.12
C ILE A 191 5.29 -16.20 -4.73
N LEU A 192 4.00 -15.89 -4.54
CA LEU A 192 3.48 -15.38 -3.28
C LEU A 192 3.59 -16.43 -2.18
N SER A 193 3.27 -17.70 -2.46
CA SER A 193 3.34 -18.78 -1.47
C SER A 193 4.78 -19.00 -1.00
N VAL A 194 5.74 -19.09 -1.93
CA VAL A 194 7.17 -19.23 -1.59
C VAL A 194 7.65 -18.02 -0.78
N SER A 195 7.30 -16.81 -1.21
CA SER A 195 7.70 -15.58 -0.51
C SER A 195 7.11 -15.49 0.90
N ILE A 196 5.87 -15.93 1.10
CA ILE A 196 5.24 -15.98 2.43
C ILE A 196 5.92 -17.01 3.32
N ILE A 197 6.21 -18.21 2.80
CA ILE A 197 6.90 -19.26 3.58
C ILE A 197 8.25 -18.74 4.08
N VAL A 198 9.05 -18.16 3.17
CA VAL A 198 10.37 -17.60 3.51
C VAL A 198 10.23 -16.44 4.50
N ALA A 199 9.27 -15.53 4.30
CA ALA A 199 9.06 -14.41 5.20
C ALA A 199 8.60 -14.85 6.60
N VAL A 200 7.72 -15.84 6.70
CA VAL A 200 7.24 -16.39 7.97
C VAL A 200 8.36 -17.14 8.69
N GLN A 201 9.14 -17.97 7.98
CA GLN A 201 10.28 -18.67 8.56
C GLN A 201 11.30 -17.69 9.16
N ASN A 202 11.68 -16.65 8.42
CA ASN A 202 12.63 -15.65 8.91
C ASN A 202 12.08 -14.84 10.08
N LYS A 203 10.79 -14.44 10.05
CA LYS A 203 10.17 -13.76 11.18
C LYS A 203 10.12 -14.67 12.42
N TYR A 204 9.80 -15.95 12.24
CA TYR A 204 9.78 -16.93 13.32
C TYR A 204 11.18 -17.15 13.92
N GLN A 205 12.19 -17.34 13.08
CA GLN A 205 13.59 -17.48 13.52
C GLN A 205 14.06 -16.22 14.25
N GLY A 206 13.87 -15.03 13.67
CA GLY A 206 14.27 -13.77 14.32
C GLY A 206 13.61 -13.56 15.69
N VAL A 207 12.34 -13.93 15.84
CA VAL A 207 11.62 -13.87 17.13
C VAL A 207 12.08 -14.97 18.10
N SER A 208 12.42 -16.15 17.60
CA SER A 208 12.91 -17.27 18.42
C SER A 208 14.35 -17.06 18.90
N GLU A 209 15.17 -16.41 18.10
CA GLU A 209 16.59 -16.15 18.37
C GLU A 209 16.83 -14.84 19.11
N GLY A 210 15.78 -14.05 19.37
CA GLY A 210 15.92 -12.75 20.02
C GLY A 210 16.72 -11.75 19.17
N ALA A 211 16.78 -11.95 17.85
CA ALA A 211 17.65 -11.18 16.96
C ALA A 211 17.34 -9.67 17.00
N SER A 212 18.38 -8.85 16.82
CA SER A 212 18.25 -7.39 16.80
C SER A 212 17.24 -6.95 15.74
N GLY A 213 16.24 -6.16 16.14
CA GLY A 213 15.13 -5.76 15.25
C GLY A 213 13.98 -6.77 15.19
N TYR A 214 14.02 -7.85 15.98
CA TYR A 214 12.92 -8.79 16.26
C TYR A 214 12.57 -8.92 17.74
N SER A 215 13.50 -8.60 18.66
CA SER A 215 13.26 -8.46 20.09
C SER A 215 13.82 -7.10 20.59
N ASP A 216 13.16 -6.48 21.57
CA ASP A 216 13.60 -5.20 22.14
C ASP A 216 14.69 -5.38 23.21
N GLU A 217 14.87 -6.59 23.74
CA GLU A 217 15.76 -6.90 24.87
C GLU A 217 16.55 -8.22 24.72
N GLY A 218 16.62 -8.77 23.51
CA GLY A 218 17.20 -10.11 23.30
C GLY A 218 16.26 -11.26 23.70
N GLU A 219 15.02 -10.96 24.09
CA GLU A 219 14.04 -11.96 24.49
C GLU A 219 13.67 -12.89 23.32
N SER A 220 13.91 -14.18 23.54
CA SER A 220 13.54 -15.28 22.65
C SER A 220 12.14 -15.80 22.93
N TYR A 221 11.27 -15.77 21.94
CA TYR A 221 9.91 -16.34 22.02
C TYR A 221 9.83 -17.63 21.17
N THR A 222 9.61 -18.79 21.80
CA THR A 222 9.58 -20.10 21.12
C THR A 222 8.18 -20.75 21.14
N GLY A 223 7.89 -21.60 20.16
CA GLY A 223 6.60 -22.31 20.08
C GLY A 223 5.41 -21.36 19.93
N LEU A 224 4.32 -21.59 20.66
CA LEU A 224 3.11 -20.74 20.61
C LEU A 224 3.38 -19.29 21.08
N SER A 225 4.41 -19.07 21.91
CA SER A 225 4.78 -17.72 22.36
C SER A 225 5.37 -16.84 21.25
N SER A 226 5.83 -17.43 20.14
CA SER A 226 6.28 -16.67 18.96
C SER A 226 5.17 -15.79 18.36
N ILE A 227 3.91 -16.24 18.44
CA ILE A 227 2.73 -15.45 18.03
C ILE A 227 2.60 -14.20 18.92
N TRP A 228 2.86 -14.34 20.22
CA TRP A 228 2.87 -13.24 21.16
C TRP A 228 3.98 -12.24 20.86
N GLY A 229 5.20 -12.73 20.57
CA GLY A 229 6.31 -11.89 20.11
C GLY A 229 5.99 -11.10 18.83
N LEU A 230 5.24 -11.68 17.89
CA LEU A 230 4.76 -10.98 16.69
C LEU A 230 3.69 -9.92 17.01
N LEU A 231 2.77 -10.20 17.95
CA LEU A 231 1.70 -9.29 18.33
C LEU A 231 2.20 -8.09 19.13
N ILE A 232 3.13 -8.29 20.07
CA ILE A 232 3.70 -7.21 20.89
C ILE A 232 4.38 -6.15 20.02
N ARG A 233 4.90 -6.54 18.85
CA ARG A 233 5.50 -5.64 17.86
C ARG A 233 4.50 -5.00 16.90
N GLY A 234 3.21 -5.30 17.08
CA GLY A 234 2.12 -4.61 16.43
C GLY A 234 2.23 -3.10 16.69
N THR A 235 1.97 -2.29 15.66
CA THR A 235 2.30 -0.86 15.67
C THR A 235 1.56 -0.08 16.75
N LEU A 236 0.39 -0.54 17.18
CA LEU A 236 -0.33 0.00 18.33
C LEU A 236 0.40 -0.28 19.66
N ILE A 237 0.79 -1.54 19.90
CA ILE A 237 1.45 -1.95 21.14
C ILE A 237 2.83 -1.29 21.26
N GLU A 238 3.57 -1.24 20.16
CA GLU A 238 4.85 -0.54 20.08
C GLU A 238 4.72 0.96 20.40
N SER A 239 3.67 1.61 19.91
CA SER A 239 3.41 3.02 20.22
C SER A 239 3.10 3.24 21.70
N LEU A 240 2.38 2.31 22.32
CA LEU A 240 2.09 2.36 23.77
C LEU A 240 3.35 2.11 24.61
N LYS A 241 4.18 1.13 24.23
CA LYS A 241 5.47 0.84 24.89
C LYS A 241 6.41 2.04 24.87
N LYS A 242 6.50 2.74 23.74
CA LYS A 242 7.35 3.92 23.56
C LYS A 242 6.74 5.23 24.08
N ALA A 243 5.64 5.16 24.84
CA ALA A 243 4.89 6.32 25.34
C ALA A 243 4.45 7.31 24.24
N GLN A 244 4.29 6.84 23.00
CA GLN A 244 3.81 7.63 21.85
C GLN A 244 2.28 7.63 21.80
N TYR A 245 1.63 8.18 22.83
CA TYR A 245 0.17 8.08 23.00
C TYR A 245 -0.63 8.70 21.86
N ALA A 246 -0.20 9.84 21.31
CA ALA A 246 -0.87 10.46 20.17
C ALA A 246 -0.91 9.52 18.94
N ARG A 247 0.20 8.80 18.70
CA ARG A 247 0.30 7.80 17.63
C ARG A 247 -0.59 6.59 17.90
N ALA A 248 -0.65 6.13 19.15
CA ALA A 248 -1.53 5.04 19.54
C ALA A 248 -3.02 5.40 19.35
N VAL A 249 -3.43 6.61 19.76
CA VAL A 249 -4.80 7.12 19.55
C VAL A 249 -5.13 7.19 18.05
N ALA A 250 -4.21 7.71 17.22
CA ALA A 250 -4.41 7.78 15.78
C ALA A 250 -4.61 6.39 15.14
N TYR A 251 -3.82 5.39 15.53
CA TYR A 251 -3.99 4.02 15.04
C TYR A 251 -5.30 3.38 15.50
N SER A 252 -5.68 3.55 16.76
CA SER A 252 -6.96 3.06 17.28
C SER A 252 -8.15 3.70 16.56
N ALA A 253 -8.11 5.02 16.32
CA ALA A 253 -9.14 5.73 15.59
C ALA A 253 -9.27 5.22 14.14
N LEU A 254 -8.15 5.06 13.43
CA LEU A 254 -8.16 4.49 12.09
C LEU A 254 -8.71 3.06 12.09
N TYR A 255 -8.34 2.22 13.06
CA TYR A 255 -8.87 0.86 13.17
C TYR A 255 -10.39 0.85 13.33
N LEU A 256 -10.92 1.70 14.22
CA LEU A 256 -12.36 1.85 14.40
C LEU A 256 -13.05 2.29 13.11
N ILE A 257 -12.50 3.26 12.38
CA ILE A 257 -13.01 3.67 11.06
C ILE A 257 -13.05 2.47 10.11
N GLY A 258 -11.99 1.66 10.08
CA GLY A 258 -11.93 0.43 9.29
C GLY A 258 -13.00 -0.59 9.67
N VAL A 259 -13.23 -0.80 10.97
CA VAL A 259 -14.28 -1.70 11.49
C VAL A 259 -15.66 -1.21 11.07
N PHE A 260 -15.97 0.08 11.27
CA PHE A 260 -17.23 0.68 10.85
C PHE A 260 -17.46 0.50 9.34
N LEU A 261 -16.40 0.67 8.53
CA LEU A 261 -16.48 0.47 7.09
C LEU A 261 -16.83 -0.98 6.74
N VAL A 262 -16.15 -1.95 7.34
CA VAL A 262 -16.40 -3.38 7.09
C VAL A 262 -17.83 -3.76 7.51
N VAL A 263 -18.32 -3.25 8.64
CA VAL A 263 -19.71 -3.44 9.09
C VAL A 263 -20.70 -2.84 8.09
N MET A 264 -20.45 -1.61 7.62
CA MET A 264 -21.28 -0.95 6.61
C MET A 264 -21.31 -1.72 5.28
N ILE A 265 -20.18 -2.30 4.86
CA ILE A 265 -20.12 -3.17 3.66
C ILE A 265 -20.92 -4.45 3.90
N ALA A 266 -20.75 -5.07 5.06
CA ALA A 266 -21.37 -6.35 5.41
C ALA A 266 -22.90 -6.24 5.52
N SER A 267 -23.44 -5.09 5.91
CA SER A 267 -24.88 -4.86 6.05
C SER A 267 -25.63 -4.79 4.72
N LYS A 268 -24.95 -4.47 3.60
CA LYS A 268 -25.58 -4.33 2.28
C LYS A 268 -25.23 -5.51 1.36
N ARG A 269 -26.19 -6.43 1.11
CA ARG A 269 -25.96 -7.69 0.36
C ARG A 269 -25.27 -7.52 -0.99
N LYS A 270 -25.60 -6.48 -1.77
CA LYS A 270 -24.99 -6.18 -3.07
C LYS A 270 -23.51 -5.81 -2.92
N ILE A 271 -23.22 -4.87 -2.03
CA ILE A 271 -21.86 -4.36 -1.76
C ILE A 271 -21.00 -5.44 -1.08
N LYS A 272 -21.57 -6.21 -0.15
CA LYS A 272 -20.92 -7.30 0.58
C LYS A 272 -20.21 -8.27 -0.37
N LYS A 273 -20.91 -8.77 -1.39
CA LYS A 273 -20.36 -9.78 -2.31
C LYS A 273 -19.21 -9.23 -3.15
N GLU A 274 -19.23 -7.93 -3.42
CA GLU A 274 -18.26 -7.29 -4.30
C GLU A 274 -17.03 -6.81 -3.54
N TYR A 275 -17.17 -6.19 -2.36
CA TYR A 275 -16.09 -5.44 -1.72
C TYR A 275 -15.57 -6.04 -0.40
N LEU A 276 -16.33 -6.91 0.28
CA LEU A 276 -15.97 -7.36 1.62
C LEU A 276 -14.61 -8.08 1.66
N GLY A 277 -14.34 -8.93 0.65
CA GLY A 277 -13.07 -9.64 0.52
C GLY A 277 -11.86 -8.73 0.30
N PHE A 278 -12.07 -7.48 -0.13
CA PHE A 278 -11.01 -6.49 -0.27
C PHE A 278 -10.66 -5.85 1.08
N PHE A 279 -11.65 -5.56 1.93
CA PHE A 279 -11.43 -4.78 3.16
C PHE A 279 -11.20 -5.62 4.42
N ILE A 280 -11.61 -6.88 4.48
CA ILE A 280 -11.33 -7.75 5.65
C ILE A 280 -9.84 -7.89 5.95
N PRO A 281 -8.93 -8.12 4.96
CA PRO A 281 -7.51 -8.29 5.22
C PRO A 281 -6.86 -7.14 5.99
N MET A 282 -7.33 -5.91 5.78
CA MET A 282 -6.90 -4.72 6.50
C MET A 282 -7.04 -4.88 8.02
N LEU A 283 -8.20 -5.39 8.50
CA LEU A 283 -8.46 -5.57 9.93
C LEU A 283 -7.54 -6.61 10.56
N ILE A 284 -7.22 -7.67 9.81
CA ILE A 284 -6.29 -8.70 10.26
C ILE A 284 -4.90 -8.09 10.39
N MET A 285 -4.43 -7.36 9.38
CA MET A 285 -3.07 -6.82 9.37
C MET A 285 -2.80 -5.72 10.37
N PHE A 286 -3.82 -5.03 10.86
CA PHE A 286 -3.67 -4.05 11.96
C PHE A 286 -2.95 -4.64 13.17
N TRP A 287 -3.22 -5.91 13.50
CA TRP A 287 -2.66 -6.57 14.68
C TRP A 287 -1.23 -7.07 14.49
N PHE A 288 -0.74 -7.18 13.25
CA PHE A 288 0.59 -7.72 12.95
C PHE A 288 1.57 -6.66 12.45
N GLU A 289 1.15 -5.81 11.52
CA GLU A 289 2.04 -4.86 10.86
C GLU A 289 1.26 -3.63 10.37
N GLY A 290 1.39 -2.51 11.08
CA GLY A 290 0.62 -1.30 10.84
C GLY A 290 0.82 -0.71 9.45
N MET A 291 1.96 -0.95 8.78
CA MET A 291 2.16 -0.50 7.40
C MET A 291 1.15 -1.14 6.42
N GLY A 292 0.81 -2.42 6.63
CA GLY A 292 -0.19 -3.12 5.82
C GLY A 292 -1.59 -2.53 6.01
N PHE A 293 -1.92 -2.09 7.23
CA PHE A 293 -3.16 -1.42 7.55
C PHE A 293 -3.22 0.02 7.02
N ILE A 294 -2.21 0.85 7.32
CA ILE A 294 -2.16 2.27 6.93
C ILE A 294 -2.22 2.42 5.40
N SER A 295 -1.64 1.47 4.66
CA SER A 295 -1.70 1.48 3.19
C SER A 295 -3.13 1.43 2.63
N TYR A 296 -4.15 1.01 3.40
CA TYR A 296 -5.55 1.08 2.96
C TYR A 296 -6.13 2.50 2.95
N GLN A 297 -5.46 3.49 3.52
CA GLN A 297 -5.96 4.86 3.67
C GLN A 297 -6.58 5.44 2.39
N TYR A 298 -5.95 5.20 1.24
CA TYR A 298 -6.48 5.67 -0.04
C TYR A 298 -7.79 4.97 -0.42
N CYS A 299 -7.84 3.64 -0.26
CA CYS A 299 -9.05 2.84 -0.52
C CYS A 299 -10.17 3.14 0.47
N LEU A 300 -9.85 3.43 1.73
CA LEU A 300 -10.82 3.85 2.76
C LEU A 300 -11.51 5.16 2.40
N LEU A 301 -10.83 6.08 1.72
CA LEU A 301 -11.43 7.32 1.24
C LEU A 301 -12.19 7.11 -0.08
N LEU A 302 -11.60 6.38 -1.02
CA LEU A 302 -12.21 6.13 -2.33
C LEU A 302 -13.54 5.38 -2.23
N PHE A 303 -13.61 4.35 -1.39
CA PHE A 303 -14.76 3.44 -1.38
C PHE A 303 -16.07 4.13 -0.94
N PRO A 304 -16.15 4.83 0.20
CA PRO A 304 -17.34 5.56 0.60
C PRO A 304 -17.73 6.59 -0.44
N LEU A 305 -16.77 7.35 -0.98
CA LEU A 305 -17.09 8.43 -1.90
C LEU A 305 -17.61 7.91 -3.24
N TYR A 306 -17.09 6.79 -3.75
CA TYR A 306 -17.62 6.17 -4.96
C TYR A 306 -19.00 5.54 -4.74
N ASN A 307 -19.25 4.92 -3.58
CA ASN A 307 -20.48 4.17 -3.31
C ASN A 307 -21.61 5.00 -2.67
N ILE A 308 -21.31 6.06 -1.91
CA ILE A 308 -22.31 7.03 -1.40
C ILE A 308 -22.98 7.71 -2.59
N THR A 309 -22.22 8.05 -3.64
CA THR A 309 -22.73 8.67 -4.87
C THR A 309 -23.71 7.75 -5.64
N ILE A 310 -23.52 6.42 -5.57
CA ILE A 310 -24.43 5.44 -6.19
C ILE A 310 -25.73 5.28 -5.38
N THR A 311 -25.67 5.45 -4.07
CA THR A 311 -26.85 5.34 -3.19
C THR A 311 -27.81 6.52 -3.38
N ASN A 312 -27.32 7.73 -3.68
CA ASN A 312 -28.17 8.89 -3.91
C ASN A 312 -28.84 8.86 -5.30
N ALA A 313 -28.14 8.38 -6.33
CA ALA A 313 -28.71 8.24 -7.69
C ALA A 313 -29.82 7.16 -7.78
N THR A 314 -29.86 6.22 -6.82
CA THR A 314 -30.94 5.22 -6.75
C THR A 314 -32.14 5.69 -5.92
N PHE A 315 -31.99 6.75 -5.12
CA PHE A 315 -33.08 7.38 -4.37
C PHE A 315 -33.89 8.35 -5.25
N GLU A 316 -33.23 9.10 -6.15
CA GLU A 316 -33.92 10.01 -7.08
C GLU A 316 -34.81 9.26 -8.08
N ASN A 317 -34.41 8.08 -8.54
CA ASN A 317 -35.22 7.25 -9.45
C ASN A 317 -36.35 6.46 -8.77
N ARG A 318 -36.57 6.63 -7.46
CA ARG A 318 -37.71 6.04 -6.72
C ARG A 318 -38.72 7.07 -6.26
N LEU A 319 -38.47 8.36 -6.51
CA LEU A 319 -39.33 9.49 -6.16
C LEU A 319 -39.97 10.15 -7.40
N VAL A 320 -39.98 9.45 -8.54
CA VAL A 320 -40.71 9.82 -9.77
C VAL A 320 -41.78 8.78 -10.05
#